data_AF-A0A1U9WX86-F1
#
_entry.id   AF-A0A1U9WX86-F1
#
_cell.length_a   1.000
_cell.length_b   1.000
_cell.length_c   1.000
_cell.angle_alpha   90.00
_cell.angle_beta   90.00
_cell.angle_gamma   90.00
#
_symmetry.space_group_name_H-M   'P 1'
#
loop_
_entity.id
_entity.type
_entity.pdbx_description
1 polymer ?
#
loop_
_entity_poly.entity_id
_entity_poly.type
_entity_poly.pdbx_seq_one_letter_code
_entity_poly.pdbx_strand_id
1 'polypeptide(L)'
;MLSTAITIIQSLLDDFSEAEKEPMIAISVDMLDTGVDVPEVVNLMFFKPVYSEVKFNQMIGRGTRLCPNLFGFGKDKTEFLIFDLCDNFAYFNQAIPEKEQSPTESLQTRLLKAKLELWDCLNTAETTTLGNNPQNRVKESQASYTVVKSDNLKEKILDELYQHVASMEDNNFLVRRYLETVLTFRKREKWQNLNPEDRQVIVNTLIPLPNTLPGENPRIKNFDLLCLKIQLAILKNSPNFERLRDQVRDLLTRLETKKTIPIVKNKLNLIEQVQTERWWQDVTVYLVEEMRLNLRDLIVLIDQRDEIIIYTDFEDELGDLEILEVPNRQTGFSPYQYKKRVESYILAHQDHIAIAKLKRNLPLTDTDLQELEKMLFTSEALESRDKFELVYSKNVNLKSFILELVGLDRNTAKQAFSKYLENNNLNANQIRFIEQIINWLTQRGVMKPSRLYESPFTDIHTAGLDGVFNNEDANNIITIIRSFDQPIETTFYSA
;
A
#
# COMPACT_ATOMS: atom_id res chain seq x y z
N MET A 1 -19.76 -7.33 -17.33
CA MET A 1 -19.17 -8.56 -16.78
C MET A 1 -18.42 -8.37 -15.47
N LEU A 2 -17.92 -7.17 -15.15
CA LEU A 2 -17.10 -6.97 -13.94
C LEU A 2 -17.79 -6.33 -12.74
N SER A 3 -18.96 -5.71 -12.93
CA SER A 3 -19.89 -5.56 -11.79
C SER A 3 -20.29 -6.95 -11.29
N THR A 4 -20.59 -7.87 -12.20
CA THR A 4 -20.96 -9.25 -11.89
C THR A 4 -19.84 -9.98 -11.15
N ALA A 5 -18.58 -9.89 -11.60
CA ALA A 5 -17.45 -10.54 -10.94
C ALA A 5 -17.14 -9.98 -9.53
N ILE A 6 -17.21 -8.65 -9.34
CA ILE A 6 -17.02 -8.03 -8.02
C ILE A 6 -18.18 -8.39 -7.07
N THR A 7 -19.42 -8.37 -7.58
CA THR A 7 -20.59 -8.82 -6.82
C THR A 7 -20.49 -10.31 -6.46
N ILE A 8 -19.98 -11.15 -7.36
CA ILE A 8 -19.76 -12.58 -7.09
C ILE A 8 -18.69 -12.78 -6.01
N ILE A 9 -17.57 -12.05 -6.06
CA ILE A 9 -16.52 -12.18 -5.04
C ILE A 9 -17.01 -11.69 -3.68
N GLN A 10 -17.73 -10.58 -3.63
CA GLN A 10 -18.33 -10.09 -2.39
C GLN A 10 -19.39 -11.06 -1.86
N SER A 11 -20.26 -11.59 -2.73
CA SER A 11 -21.24 -12.63 -2.37
C SER A 11 -20.56 -13.87 -1.82
N LEU A 12 -19.48 -14.36 -2.44
CA LEU A 12 -18.73 -15.52 -1.94
C LEU A 12 -18.07 -15.27 -0.58
N LEU A 13 -17.68 -14.02 -0.30
CA LEU A 13 -17.12 -13.61 0.98
C LEU A 13 -18.20 -13.54 2.07
N ASP A 14 -19.35 -12.98 1.72
CA ASP A 14 -20.52 -12.87 2.58
C ASP A 14 -21.06 -14.27 2.89
N ASP A 15 -21.14 -15.14 1.87
CA ASP A 15 -21.53 -16.54 2.00
C ASP A 15 -20.51 -17.33 2.83
N PHE A 16 -19.20 -17.12 2.67
CA PHE A 16 -18.16 -17.72 3.54
C PHE A 16 -18.26 -17.26 5.00
N SER A 17 -18.81 -16.07 5.25
CA SER A 17 -18.98 -15.54 6.60
C SER A 17 -20.21 -16.13 7.31
N GLU A 18 -21.03 -16.90 6.60
CA GLU A 18 -22.19 -17.59 7.17
C GLU A 18 -21.87 -19.08 7.37
N ALA A 19 -21.97 -19.56 8.61
CA ALA A 19 -21.57 -20.91 9.00
C ALA A 19 -22.24 -22.07 8.24
N GLU A 20 -23.44 -21.86 7.70
CA GLU A 20 -24.23 -22.89 7.00
C GLU A 20 -24.09 -22.84 5.47
N LYS A 21 -23.27 -21.94 4.94
CA LYS A 21 -23.13 -21.73 3.50
C LYS A 21 -21.78 -22.19 2.97
N GLU A 22 -21.78 -22.55 1.69
CA GLU A 22 -20.55 -22.76 0.91
C GLU A 22 -19.99 -21.39 0.48
N PRO A 23 -18.65 -21.23 0.36
CA PRO A 23 -17.64 -22.29 0.45
C PRO A 23 -17.15 -22.57 1.87
N MET A 24 -16.67 -23.79 2.13
CA MET A 24 -15.98 -24.12 3.41
C MET A 24 -14.51 -23.68 3.45
N ILE A 25 -13.92 -23.39 2.27
CA ILE A 25 -12.52 -22.97 2.12
C ILE A 25 -12.49 -21.71 1.26
N ALA A 26 -11.90 -20.64 1.80
CA ALA A 26 -11.66 -19.40 1.06
C ALA A 26 -10.16 -19.25 0.77
N ILE A 27 -9.82 -19.09 -0.51
CA ILE A 27 -8.44 -18.82 -0.96
C ILE A 27 -8.36 -17.36 -1.38
N SER A 28 -7.44 -16.61 -0.78
CA SER A 28 -7.29 -15.18 -1.07
C SER A 28 -5.83 -14.76 -1.20
N VAL A 29 -5.58 -13.88 -2.16
CA VAL A 29 -4.36 -13.07 -2.22
C VAL A 29 -4.74 -11.68 -1.69
N ASP A 30 -4.38 -11.42 -0.43
CA ASP A 30 -4.47 -10.12 0.27
C ASP A 30 -5.86 -9.58 0.64
N MET A 31 -6.94 -10.09 0.04
CA MET A 31 -8.31 -9.59 0.32
C MET A 31 -8.91 -10.06 1.66
N LEU A 32 -8.48 -11.20 2.19
CA LEU A 32 -8.89 -11.70 3.52
C LEU A 32 -8.07 -11.15 4.68
N ASP A 33 -6.99 -10.41 4.39
CA ASP A 33 -6.07 -9.91 5.42
C ASP A 33 -6.69 -8.75 6.22
N THR A 34 -7.68 -8.05 5.64
CA THR A 34 -8.41 -6.94 6.28
C THR A 34 -9.92 -6.97 5.97
N GLY A 35 -10.76 -7.11 7.00
CA GLY A 35 -12.18 -6.74 6.95
C GLY A 35 -13.20 -7.88 7.00
N VAL A 36 -12.78 -9.14 6.92
CA VAL A 36 -13.70 -10.28 7.07
C VAL A 36 -13.70 -10.76 8.52
N ASP A 37 -14.91 -10.91 9.06
CA ASP A 37 -15.15 -11.36 10.42
C ASP A 37 -15.89 -12.71 10.42
N VAL A 38 -15.15 -13.81 10.55
CA VAL A 38 -15.72 -15.16 10.63
C VAL A 38 -15.24 -15.86 11.92
N PRO A 39 -16.02 -15.80 13.03
CA PRO A 39 -15.68 -16.47 14.28
C PRO A 39 -15.46 -17.98 14.17
N GLU A 40 -16.12 -18.63 13.23
CA GLU A 40 -16.15 -20.07 12.99
C GLU A 40 -14.84 -20.62 12.38
N VAL A 41 -13.90 -19.74 11.99
CA VAL A 41 -12.64 -20.16 11.36
C VAL A 41 -11.78 -20.96 12.33
N VAL A 42 -11.59 -22.25 12.04
CA VAL A 42 -10.80 -23.19 12.86
C VAL A 42 -9.47 -23.58 12.23
N ASN A 43 -9.23 -23.23 10.97
CA ASN A 43 -8.00 -23.56 10.24
C ASN A 43 -7.49 -22.34 9.48
N LEU A 44 -6.23 -21.97 9.67
CA LEU A 44 -5.52 -20.98 8.86
C LEU A 44 -4.39 -21.66 8.09
N MET A 45 -4.29 -21.41 6.79
CA MET A 45 -3.24 -21.98 5.94
C MET A 45 -2.35 -20.87 5.37
N PHE A 46 -1.09 -20.85 5.79
CA PHE A 46 -0.06 -19.96 5.28
C PHE A 46 0.64 -20.65 4.11
N PHE A 47 0.14 -20.39 2.91
CA PHE A 47 0.68 -20.92 1.65
C PHE A 47 1.51 -19.88 0.87
N LYS A 48 1.97 -18.83 1.56
CA LYS A 48 2.88 -17.81 1.01
C LYS A 48 3.83 -17.31 2.12
N PRO A 49 5.07 -16.92 1.78
CA PRO A 49 5.94 -16.19 2.70
C PRO A 49 5.32 -14.84 3.08
N VAL A 50 5.35 -14.52 4.37
CA VAL A 50 4.89 -13.26 4.96
C VAL A 50 6.11 -12.53 5.51
N TYR A 51 6.39 -11.35 4.98
CA TYR A 51 7.60 -10.59 5.35
C TYR A 51 7.32 -9.47 6.37
N SER A 52 6.06 -9.09 6.56
CA SER A 52 5.64 -8.04 7.49
C SER A 52 5.08 -8.65 8.77
N GLU A 53 5.65 -8.26 9.92
CA GLU A 53 5.21 -8.74 11.24
C GLU A 53 3.77 -8.32 11.54
N VAL A 54 3.39 -7.09 11.13
CA VAL A 54 2.02 -6.58 11.27
C VAL A 54 1.03 -7.45 10.51
N LYS A 55 1.36 -7.81 9.26
CA LYS A 55 0.50 -8.65 8.41
C LYS A 55 0.41 -10.07 8.95
N PHE A 56 1.52 -10.63 9.42
CA PHE A 56 1.57 -11.94 10.06
C PHE A 56 0.64 -12.02 11.28
N ASN A 57 0.76 -11.05 12.20
CA ASN A 57 -0.11 -10.96 13.37
C ASN A 57 -1.59 -10.74 13.01
N GLN A 58 -1.87 -9.93 11.98
CA GLN A 58 -3.24 -9.76 11.47
C GLN A 58 -3.83 -11.05 10.90
N MET A 59 -3.03 -11.86 10.19
CA MET A 59 -3.45 -13.15 9.66
C MET A 59 -3.75 -14.14 10.79
N ILE A 60 -2.86 -14.25 11.79
CA ILE A 60 -3.10 -15.10 12.98
C ILE A 60 -4.37 -14.67 13.73
N GLY A 61 -4.57 -13.36 13.88
CA GLY A 61 -5.72 -12.78 14.56
C GLY A 61 -7.08 -13.15 13.94
N ARG A 62 -7.13 -13.74 12.74
CA ARG A 62 -8.38 -14.22 12.14
C ARG A 62 -8.93 -15.46 12.85
N GLY A 63 -8.06 -16.31 13.39
CA GLY A 63 -8.46 -17.55 14.07
C GLY A 63 -8.84 -17.36 15.54
N THR A 64 -8.52 -16.23 16.17
CA THR A 64 -8.59 -16.05 17.63
C THR A 64 -9.99 -15.76 18.18
N ARG A 65 -10.98 -15.53 17.31
CA ARG A 65 -12.35 -15.26 17.75
C ARG A 65 -12.99 -16.50 18.36
N LEU A 66 -13.64 -16.30 19.51
CA LEU A 66 -14.42 -17.32 20.20
C LEU A 66 -15.73 -17.57 19.46
N CYS A 67 -16.15 -18.83 19.40
CA CYS A 67 -17.41 -19.23 18.78
C CYS A 67 -18.09 -20.31 19.64
N PRO A 68 -19.18 -19.98 20.36
CA PRO A 68 -19.90 -20.95 21.17
C PRO A 68 -20.62 -22.02 20.32
N ASN A 69 -20.70 -23.25 20.82
CA ASN A 69 -21.38 -24.39 20.20
C ASN A 69 -20.92 -24.78 18.78
N LEU A 70 -19.75 -24.29 18.33
CA LEU A 70 -19.25 -24.55 16.97
C LEU A 70 -19.13 -26.05 16.65
N PHE A 71 -18.74 -26.86 17.63
CA PHE A 71 -18.55 -28.31 17.48
C PHE A 71 -19.74 -29.13 18.02
N GLY A 72 -20.88 -28.47 18.24
CA GLY A 72 -22.12 -29.05 18.78
C GLY A 72 -22.55 -28.43 20.11
N PHE A 73 -23.70 -28.86 20.62
CA PHE A 73 -24.30 -28.29 21.84
C PHE A 73 -23.36 -28.41 23.05
N GLY A 74 -22.98 -27.28 23.63
CA GLY A 74 -22.03 -27.15 24.74
C GLY A 74 -20.56 -27.33 24.36
N LYS A 75 -20.21 -27.39 23.06
CA LYS A 75 -18.85 -27.56 22.57
C LYS A 75 -18.40 -26.31 21.81
N ASP A 76 -17.78 -25.41 22.54
CA ASP A 76 -17.27 -24.14 22.05
C ASP A 76 -15.92 -24.31 21.33
N LYS A 77 -15.57 -23.32 20.52
CA LYS A 77 -14.24 -23.18 19.94
C LYS A 77 -13.23 -22.76 21.01
N THR A 78 -12.33 -23.67 21.37
CA THR A 78 -11.24 -23.43 22.34
C THR A 78 -9.91 -23.14 21.68
N GLU A 79 -9.72 -23.62 20.45
CA GLU A 79 -8.47 -23.53 19.69
C GLU A 79 -8.74 -23.45 18.19
N PHE A 80 -7.70 -23.14 17.43
CA PHE A 80 -7.67 -23.18 15.98
C PHE A 80 -6.29 -23.65 15.52
N LEU A 81 -6.24 -24.25 14.34
CA LEU A 81 -5.01 -24.79 13.77
C LEU A 81 -4.41 -23.80 12.78
N ILE A 82 -3.08 -23.75 12.76
CA ILE A 82 -2.32 -23.00 11.77
C ILE A 82 -1.41 -23.97 11.03
N PHE A 83 -1.59 -24.04 9.71
CA PHE A 83 -0.74 -24.80 8.81
C PHE A 83 0.23 -23.83 8.14
N ASP A 84 1.51 -23.89 8.52
CA ASP A 84 2.56 -23.04 7.94
C ASP A 84 3.43 -23.81 6.95
N LEU A 85 3.16 -23.64 5.66
CA LEU A 85 3.89 -24.33 4.59
C LEU A 85 5.08 -23.51 4.08
N CYS A 86 5.32 -22.32 4.64
CA CYS A 86 6.36 -21.39 4.18
C CYS A 86 7.33 -20.98 5.29
N ASP A 87 7.30 -21.65 6.45
CA ASP A 87 8.21 -21.43 7.58
C ASP A 87 8.22 -19.98 8.10
N ASN A 88 7.05 -19.34 8.08
CA ASN A 88 6.81 -18.00 8.60
C ASN A 88 7.06 -17.91 10.10
N PHE A 89 6.67 -18.92 10.89
CA PHE A 89 6.91 -18.92 12.34
C PHE A 89 8.41 -18.92 12.67
N ALA A 90 9.22 -19.72 11.96
CA ALA A 90 10.67 -19.69 12.14
C ALA A 90 11.29 -18.36 11.68
N TYR A 91 10.78 -17.78 10.59
CA TYR A 91 11.20 -16.46 10.10
C TYR A 91 10.98 -15.36 11.14
N PHE A 92 9.81 -15.27 11.77
CA PHE A 92 9.51 -14.24 12.78
C PHE A 92 10.07 -14.54 14.18
N ASN A 93 10.41 -15.80 14.48
CA ASN A 93 11.15 -16.16 15.71
C ASN A 93 12.61 -15.66 15.69
N GLN A 94 13.18 -15.44 14.51
CA GLN A 94 14.54 -14.91 14.36
C GLN A 94 14.50 -13.38 14.43
N ALA A 95 15.41 -12.75 15.17
CA ALA A 95 15.56 -11.29 15.21
C ALA A 95 16.17 -10.77 13.89
N ILE A 96 15.45 -10.91 12.78
CA ILE A 96 15.86 -10.46 11.45
C ILE A 96 15.23 -9.09 11.22
N PRO A 97 16.02 -8.02 10.98
CA PRO A 97 15.46 -6.73 10.61
C PRO A 97 14.63 -6.86 9.33
N GLU A 98 13.39 -6.34 9.34
CA GLU A 98 12.49 -6.38 8.19
C GLU A 98 13.21 -5.85 6.95
N LYS A 99 13.32 -6.70 5.93
CA LYS A 99 13.77 -6.30 4.61
C LYS A 99 12.53 -6.34 3.73
N GLU A 100 11.98 -5.17 3.39
CA GLU A 100 10.98 -5.07 2.33
C GLU A 100 11.62 -5.59 1.04
N GLN A 101 11.43 -6.87 0.74
CA GLN A 101 11.80 -7.43 -0.54
C GLN A 101 10.66 -7.12 -1.49
N SER A 102 10.93 -6.27 -2.48
CA SER A 102 10.02 -6.10 -3.59
C SER A 102 9.81 -7.45 -4.28
N PRO A 103 8.55 -7.81 -4.62
CA PRO A 103 8.29 -9.05 -5.34
C PRO A 103 9.14 -9.11 -6.60
N THR A 104 9.67 -10.29 -6.91
CA THR A 104 10.56 -10.47 -8.06
C THR A 104 9.81 -10.11 -9.34
N GLU A 105 10.36 -9.20 -10.15
CA GLU A 105 9.68 -8.73 -11.35
C GLU A 105 9.39 -9.88 -12.32
N SER A 106 8.15 -9.93 -12.82
CA SER A 106 7.74 -10.95 -13.78
C SER A 106 8.60 -10.90 -15.06
N LEU A 107 8.76 -12.04 -15.74
CA LEU A 107 9.52 -12.11 -16.99
C LEU A 107 8.97 -11.15 -18.06
N GLN A 108 7.65 -11.01 -18.13
CA GLN A 108 6.97 -10.09 -19.05
C GLN A 108 7.25 -8.64 -18.71
N THR A 109 7.21 -8.28 -17.42
CA THR A 109 7.58 -6.93 -16.94
C THR A 109 9.00 -6.59 -17.34
N ARG A 110 9.95 -7.49 -17.09
CA ARG A 110 11.36 -7.29 -17.45
C ARG A 110 11.57 -7.12 -18.96
N LEU A 111 10.85 -7.88 -19.78
CA LEU A 111 10.91 -7.81 -21.25
C LEU A 111 10.37 -6.48 -21.78
N LEU A 112 9.22 -6.03 -21.28
CA LEU A 112 8.63 -4.75 -21.71
C LEU A 112 9.46 -3.54 -21.25
N LYS A 113 10.05 -3.60 -20.04
CA LYS A 113 11.00 -2.58 -19.56
C LYS A 113 12.22 -2.50 -20.47
N ALA A 114 12.82 -3.64 -20.81
CA ALA A 114 13.97 -3.70 -21.73
C ALA A 114 13.61 -3.16 -23.13
N LYS A 115 12.40 -3.41 -23.63
CA LYS A 115 11.91 -2.85 -24.90
C LYS A 115 11.79 -1.32 -24.86
N LEU A 116 11.20 -0.77 -23.81
CA LEU A 116 11.09 0.69 -23.66
C LEU A 116 12.47 1.35 -23.54
N GLU A 117 13.38 0.73 -22.80
CA GLU A 117 14.77 1.18 -22.66
C GLU A 117 15.51 1.16 -24.01
N LEU A 118 15.30 0.11 -24.81
CA LEU A 118 15.89 -0.01 -26.14
C LEU A 118 15.37 1.10 -27.08
N TRP A 119 14.07 1.36 -27.06
CA TRP A 119 13.47 2.45 -27.83
C TRP A 119 14.07 3.82 -27.46
N ASP A 120 14.29 4.08 -26.17
CA ASP A 120 14.89 5.34 -25.69
C ASP A 120 16.36 5.50 -26.14
N CYS A 121 17.15 4.43 -26.06
CA CYS A 121 18.53 4.41 -26.55
C CYS A 121 18.62 4.61 -28.07
N LEU A 122 17.68 4.07 -28.85
CA LEU A 122 17.65 4.25 -30.30
C LEU A 122 17.25 5.69 -30.68
N ASN A 123 16.44 6.38 -29.89
CA ASN A 123 16.07 7.78 -30.13
C ASN A 123 17.18 8.77 -29.77
N THR A 124 17.92 8.49 -28.69
CA THR A 124 19.04 9.34 -28.28
C THR A 124 20.21 9.26 -29.26
N ALA A 125 20.53 8.06 -29.78
CA ALA A 125 21.62 7.85 -30.73
C ALA A 125 21.49 8.66 -32.04
N GLU A 126 20.28 8.79 -32.60
CA GLU A 126 20.03 9.56 -33.82
C GLU A 126 20.13 11.07 -33.62
N THR A 127 19.76 11.55 -32.43
CA THR A 127 19.82 12.98 -32.11
C THR A 127 21.28 13.47 -32.07
N THR A 128 22.21 12.62 -31.62
CA THR A 128 23.67 12.89 -31.66
C THR A 128 24.27 12.90 -33.07
N THR A 129 23.70 12.18 -34.05
CA THR A 129 24.19 12.20 -35.44
C THR A 129 23.75 13.43 -36.24
N LEU A 130 22.70 14.13 -35.79
CA LEU A 130 22.17 15.32 -36.45
C LEU A 130 22.74 16.65 -35.90
N GLY A 131 23.50 16.60 -34.80
CA GLY A 131 24.12 17.78 -34.18
C GLY A 131 25.65 17.71 -34.19
N ASN A 132 26.27 18.64 -34.93
CA ASN A 132 27.70 19.05 -34.85
C ASN A 132 28.73 18.29 -35.72
N ASN A 133 28.73 18.54 -37.03
CA ASN A 133 29.91 19.03 -37.80
C ASN A 133 29.72 18.85 -39.34
N PRO A 134 29.73 19.92 -40.17
CA PRO A 134 29.52 19.81 -41.62
C PRO A 134 30.71 19.30 -42.46
N GLN A 135 31.84 18.88 -41.87
CA GLN A 135 33.08 18.62 -42.61
C GLN A 135 33.56 17.17 -42.70
N ASN A 136 32.96 16.22 -41.99
CA ASN A 136 33.26 14.79 -42.17
C ASN A 136 32.15 14.07 -42.94
N ARG A 137 31.88 14.53 -44.18
CA ARG A 137 31.27 13.68 -45.20
C ARG A 137 32.34 12.71 -45.71
N VAL A 138 32.64 11.68 -44.93
CA VAL A 138 33.23 10.47 -45.51
C VAL A 138 32.14 9.89 -46.41
N LYS A 139 32.47 9.75 -47.69
CA LYS A 139 31.60 9.22 -48.74
C LYS A 139 31.07 7.83 -48.33
N GLU A 140 29.90 7.76 -47.73
CA GLU A 140 29.02 6.60 -47.86
C GLU A 140 28.58 6.54 -49.32
N SER A 141 29.35 5.82 -50.12
CA SER A 141 28.90 5.40 -51.44
C SER A 141 27.77 4.40 -51.24
N GLN A 142 26.56 4.82 -51.63
CA GLN A 142 25.57 4.00 -52.32
C GLN A 142 25.34 2.59 -51.76
N ALA A 143 24.57 2.50 -50.68
CA ALA A 143 23.61 1.41 -50.53
C ALA A 143 22.32 1.98 -49.95
N SER A 144 21.31 2.09 -50.81
CA SER A 144 19.94 2.55 -50.56
C SER A 144 19.11 1.62 -49.63
N TYR A 145 19.77 0.96 -48.66
CA TYR A 145 19.19 -0.08 -47.80
C TYR A 145 19.16 0.29 -46.30
N THR A 146 19.76 1.40 -45.88
CA THR A 146 20.06 1.63 -44.44
C THR A 146 19.05 2.53 -43.71
N VAL A 147 18.41 3.50 -44.38
CA VAL A 147 17.48 4.45 -43.73
C VAL A 147 16.09 3.85 -43.48
N VAL A 148 15.66 2.88 -44.29
CA VAL A 148 14.30 2.28 -44.19
C VAL A 148 14.20 1.24 -43.06
N LYS A 149 15.33 0.69 -42.59
CA LYS A 149 15.35 -0.37 -41.56
C LYS A 149 15.33 0.18 -40.13
N SER A 150 15.86 1.39 -39.89
CA SER A 150 15.92 2.00 -38.56
C SER A 150 14.56 2.42 -38.03
N ASP A 151 13.76 3.08 -38.87
CA ASP A 151 12.43 3.57 -38.49
C ASP A 151 11.47 2.40 -38.20
N ASN A 152 11.65 1.27 -38.90
CA ASN A 152 10.80 0.09 -38.78
C ASN A 152 10.92 -0.60 -37.41
N LEU A 153 12.13 -0.67 -36.83
CA LEU A 153 12.32 -1.33 -35.52
C LEU A 153 11.73 -0.50 -34.38
N LYS A 154 11.93 0.82 -34.42
CA LYS A 154 11.39 1.74 -33.40
C LYS A 154 9.87 1.71 -33.37
N GLU A 155 9.24 1.83 -34.53
CA GLU A 155 7.78 1.77 -34.65
C GLU A 155 7.23 0.41 -34.19
N LYS A 156 7.90 -0.69 -34.51
CA LYS A 156 7.50 -2.03 -34.02
C LYS A 156 7.56 -2.16 -32.51
N ILE A 157 8.63 -1.68 -31.87
CA ILE A 157 8.75 -1.73 -30.41
C ILE A 157 7.65 -0.88 -29.78
N LEU A 158 7.40 0.30 -30.34
CA LEU A 158 6.34 1.20 -29.88
C LEU A 158 4.94 0.59 -30.07
N ASP A 159 4.70 -0.09 -31.20
CA ASP A 159 3.50 -0.85 -31.48
C ASP A 159 3.24 -1.92 -30.43
N GLU A 160 4.25 -2.72 -30.11
CA GLU A 160 4.10 -3.80 -29.12
C GLU A 160 3.81 -3.26 -27.71
N LEU A 161 4.48 -2.17 -27.31
CA LEU A 161 4.22 -1.52 -26.02
C LEU A 161 2.83 -0.88 -25.98
N TYR A 162 2.42 -0.26 -27.08
CA TYR A 162 1.06 0.28 -27.24
C TYR A 162 0.01 -0.84 -27.15
N GLN A 163 0.20 -1.96 -27.84
CA GLN A 163 -0.73 -3.09 -27.81
C GLN A 163 -0.86 -3.70 -26.41
N HIS A 164 0.23 -3.75 -25.62
CA HIS A 164 0.18 -4.17 -24.22
C HIS A 164 -0.79 -3.32 -23.39
N VAL A 165 -0.79 -2.00 -23.58
CA VAL A 165 -1.68 -1.07 -22.87
C VAL A 165 -3.10 -1.05 -23.47
N ALA A 166 -3.20 -1.11 -24.80
CA ALA A 166 -4.48 -1.09 -25.50
C ALA A 166 -5.35 -2.31 -25.18
N SER A 167 -4.73 -3.47 -24.95
CA SER A 167 -5.39 -4.74 -24.62
C SER A 167 -5.73 -4.93 -23.13
N MET A 168 -5.49 -3.93 -22.28
CA MET A 168 -5.90 -3.97 -20.87
C MET A 168 -7.42 -3.89 -20.73
N GLU A 169 -8.01 -4.71 -19.87
CA GLU A 169 -9.44 -4.65 -19.59
C GLU A 169 -9.76 -3.56 -18.55
N ASP A 170 -10.60 -2.59 -18.93
CA ASP A 170 -10.98 -1.43 -18.09
C ASP A 170 -11.54 -1.83 -16.73
N ASN A 171 -12.18 -2.96 -16.74
CA ASN A 171 -12.92 -3.45 -15.62
C ASN A 171 -12.06 -4.31 -14.67
N ASN A 172 -10.88 -4.79 -15.09
CA ASN A 172 -9.96 -5.55 -14.24
C ASN A 172 -9.60 -4.70 -12.99
N PHE A 173 -9.69 -5.28 -11.80
CA PHE A 173 -9.55 -4.53 -10.55
C PHE A 173 -8.19 -3.80 -10.42
N LEU A 174 -7.11 -4.40 -10.96
CA LEU A 174 -5.78 -3.80 -10.98
C LEU A 174 -5.70 -2.62 -11.96
N VAL A 175 -6.33 -2.77 -13.12
CA VAL A 175 -6.36 -1.72 -14.18
C VAL A 175 -7.25 -0.56 -13.76
N ARG A 176 -8.38 -0.84 -13.10
CA ARG A 176 -9.37 0.16 -12.68
C ARG A 176 -8.78 1.24 -11.77
N ARG A 177 -7.82 0.87 -10.90
CA ARG A 177 -7.10 1.83 -10.03
C ARG A 177 -6.33 2.89 -10.82
N TYR A 178 -5.90 2.56 -12.04
CA TYR A 178 -5.09 3.41 -12.91
C TYR A 178 -5.82 3.74 -14.22
N LEU A 179 -7.16 3.67 -14.24
CA LEU A 179 -7.96 3.75 -15.46
C LEU A 179 -7.73 5.06 -16.23
N GLU A 180 -7.63 6.20 -15.52
CA GLU A 180 -7.35 7.50 -16.14
C GLU A 180 -6.02 7.49 -16.91
N THR A 181 -4.98 6.93 -16.29
CA THR A 181 -3.66 6.75 -16.92
C THR A 181 -3.75 5.79 -18.10
N VAL A 182 -4.43 4.65 -17.95
CA VAL A 182 -4.61 3.66 -19.02
C VAL A 182 -5.32 4.27 -20.23
N LEU A 183 -6.41 5.02 -20.02
CA LEU A 183 -7.14 5.70 -21.10
C LEU A 183 -6.30 6.76 -21.82
N THR A 184 -5.41 7.44 -21.09
CA THR A 184 -4.47 8.42 -21.64
C THR A 184 -3.47 7.74 -22.58
N PHE A 185 -2.87 6.64 -22.12
CA PHE A 185 -1.91 5.85 -22.90
C PHE A 185 -2.58 4.86 -23.87
N ARG A 186 -3.90 4.75 -23.92
CA ARG A 186 -4.61 4.02 -24.99
C ARG A 186 -4.72 4.85 -26.28
N LYS A 187 -4.44 6.16 -26.23
CA LYS A 187 -4.40 7.02 -27.42
C LYS A 187 -3.05 6.89 -28.11
N ARG A 188 -3.04 6.45 -29.38
CA ARG A 188 -1.79 6.25 -30.15
C ARG A 188 -0.95 7.52 -30.28
N GLU A 189 -1.60 8.68 -30.38
CA GLU A 189 -0.95 10.00 -30.47
C GLU A 189 -0.01 10.27 -29.30
N LYS A 190 -0.32 9.78 -28.10
CA LYS A 190 0.51 9.95 -26.90
C LYS A 190 1.85 9.22 -27.01
N TRP A 191 1.89 8.09 -27.72
CA TRP A 191 3.11 7.29 -27.90
C TRP A 191 4.08 7.90 -28.91
N GLN A 192 3.61 8.74 -29.82
CA GLN A 192 4.46 9.46 -30.77
C GLN A 192 5.28 10.58 -30.10
N ASN A 193 4.84 11.06 -28.93
CA ASN A 193 5.46 12.18 -28.21
C ASN A 193 5.65 11.85 -26.71
N LEU A 194 6.38 10.77 -26.41
CA LEU A 194 6.66 10.37 -25.02
C LEU A 194 7.74 11.26 -24.38
N ASN A 195 7.40 11.91 -23.27
CA ASN A 195 8.35 12.65 -22.45
C ASN A 195 9.00 11.74 -21.37
N PRO A 196 10.07 12.18 -20.66
CA PRO A 196 10.72 11.36 -19.63
C PRO A 196 9.80 10.93 -18.47
N GLU A 197 8.86 11.78 -18.07
CA GLU A 197 7.88 11.48 -17.01
C GLU A 197 6.88 10.41 -17.45
N ASP A 198 6.37 10.50 -18.67
CA ASP A 198 5.48 9.52 -19.29
C ASP A 198 6.14 8.14 -19.31
N ARG A 199 7.45 8.06 -19.58
CA ARG A 199 8.21 6.81 -19.55
C ARG A 199 8.25 6.20 -18.15
N GLN A 200 8.46 7.00 -17.10
CA GLN A 200 8.45 6.50 -15.72
C GLN A 200 7.07 5.99 -15.32
N VAL A 201 6.01 6.68 -15.74
CA VAL A 201 4.63 6.23 -15.53
C VAL A 201 4.38 4.90 -16.23
N ILE A 202 4.86 4.72 -17.47
CA ILE A 202 4.75 3.44 -18.18
C ILE A 202 5.47 2.33 -17.41
N VAL A 203 6.72 2.55 -16.98
CA VAL A 203 7.55 1.53 -16.31
C VAL A 203 7.00 1.09 -14.96
N ASN A 204 6.59 2.04 -14.14
CA ASN A 204 6.23 1.79 -12.74
C ASN A 204 4.75 1.42 -12.59
N THR A 205 3.90 1.92 -13.47
CA THR A 205 2.45 1.78 -13.35
C THR A 205 1.85 0.88 -14.41
N LEU A 206 2.15 1.09 -15.70
CA LEU A 206 1.42 0.40 -16.78
C LEU A 206 1.99 -0.98 -17.13
N ILE A 207 3.32 -1.13 -17.20
CA ILE A 207 3.96 -2.41 -17.54
C ILE A 207 3.59 -3.55 -16.58
N PRO A 208 3.47 -3.33 -15.25
CA PRO A 208 3.08 -4.39 -14.31
C PRO A 208 1.62 -4.83 -14.44
N LEU A 209 0.76 -4.06 -15.12
CA LEU A 209 -0.67 -4.36 -15.20
C LEU A 209 -0.96 -5.53 -16.15
N PRO A 210 -1.99 -6.34 -15.83
CA PRO A 210 -2.41 -7.46 -16.67
C PRO A 210 -3.07 -6.96 -17.97
N ASN A 211 -2.95 -7.76 -19.02
CA ASN A 211 -3.58 -7.53 -20.32
C ASN A 211 -4.25 -8.82 -20.83
N THR A 212 -4.92 -8.73 -21.98
CA THR A 212 -5.63 -9.87 -22.60
C THR A 212 -4.85 -10.54 -23.73
N LEU A 213 -3.56 -10.20 -23.91
CA LEU A 213 -2.75 -10.80 -24.97
C LEU A 213 -2.48 -12.28 -24.65
N PRO A 214 -2.43 -13.15 -25.67
CA PRO A 214 -2.11 -14.56 -25.48
C PRO A 214 -0.72 -14.72 -24.84
N GLY A 215 -0.62 -15.61 -23.86
CA GLY A 215 0.65 -15.92 -23.21
C GLY A 215 1.61 -16.62 -24.18
N GLU A 216 2.82 -16.09 -24.34
CA GLU A 216 3.91 -16.79 -25.03
C GLU A 216 4.68 -17.75 -24.09
N ASN A 217 5.28 -18.79 -24.67
CA ASN A 217 6.12 -19.74 -23.95
C ASN A 217 7.28 -19.01 -23.21
N PRO A 218 7.53 -19.28 -21.92
CA PRO A 218 8.60 -18.63 -21.15
C PRO A 218 10.00 -18.73 -21.78
N ARG A 219 10.31 -19.80 -22.53
CA ARG A 219 11.60 -19.97 -23.21
C ARG A 219 11.80 -18.96 -24.32
N ILE A 220 10.75 -18.70 -25.09
CA ILE A 220 10.75 -17.68 -26.15
C ILE A 220 10.96 -16.30 -25.50
N LYS A 221 10.21 -15.98 -24.43
CA LYS A 221 10.36 -14.71 -23.69
C LYS A 221 11.77 -14.53 -23.11
N ASN A 222 12.38 -15.59 -22.57
CA ASN A 222 13.74 -15.53 -22.04
C ASN A 222 14.78 -15.30 -23.15
N PHE A 223 14.62 -15.93 -24.31
CA PHE A 223 15.48 -15.70 -25.47
C PHE A 223 15.31 -14.28 -26.02
N ASP A 224 14.07 -13.80 -26.15
CA ASP A 224 13.79 -12.42 -26.57
C ASP A 224 14.42 -11.41 -25.59
N LEU A 225 14.32 -11.64 -24.28
CA LEU A 225 14.97 -10.81 -23.27
C LEU A 225 16.50 -10.86 -23.38
N LEU A 226 17.10 -12.01 -23.70
CA LEU A 226 18.54 -12.15 -23.91
C LEU A 226 18.99 -11.32 -25.11
N CYS A 227 18.27 -11.40 -26.24
CA CYS A 227 18.53 -10.60 -27.43
C CYS A 227 18.39 -9.09 -27.16
N LEU A 228 17.34 -8.67 -26.45
CA LEU A 228 17.15 -7.26 -26.06
C LEU A 228 18.30 -6.74 -25.20
N LYS A 229 18.79 -7.56 -24.26
CA LYS A 229 19.95 -7.19 -23.43
C LYS A 229 21.23 -7.04 -24.25
N ILE A 230 21.43 -7.87 -25.26
CA ILE A 230 22.56 -7.73 -26.19
C ILE A 230 22.44 -6.43 -26.99
N GLN A 231 21.26 -6.13 -27.53
CA GLN A 231 21.00 -4.87 -28.26
C GLN A 231 21.29 -3.65 -27.37
N LEU A 232 20.83 -3.67 -26.12
CA LEU A 232 21.14 -2.64 -25.14
C LEU A 232 22.63 -2.56 -24.82
N ALA A 233 23.31 -3.70 -24.67
CA ALA A 233 24.75 -3.74 -24.41
C ALA A 233 25.58 -3.16 -25.56
N ILE A 234 25.17 -3.37 -26.81
CA ILE A 234 25.78 -2.76 -28.00
C ILE A 234 25.61 -1.23 -27.95
N LEU A 235 24.39 -0.74 -27.73
CA LEU A 235 24.13 0.71 -27.70
C LEU A 235 24.81 1.43 -26.53
N LYS A 236 24.92 0.76 -25.38
CA LYS A 236 25.51 1.31 -24.15
C LYS A 236 27.01 1.01 -24.00
N ASN A 237 27.62 0.30 -24.95
CA ASN A 237 28.99 -0.19 -24.88
C ASN A 237 29.31 -0.88 -23.53
N SER A 238 28.42 -1.78 -23.10
CA SER A 238 28.49 -2.40 -21.77
C SER A 238 29.45 -3.59 -21.73
N PRO A 239 30.22 -3.79 -20.63
CA PRO A 239 31.18 -4.89 -20.50
C PRO A 239 30.51 -6.28 -20.44
N ASN A 240 29.20 -6.33 -20.17
CA ASN A 240 28.42 -7.56 -20.13
C ASN A 240 28.15 -8.18 -21.51
N PHE A 241 28.51 -7.50 -22.60
CA PHE A 241 28.26 -7.97 -23.97
C PHE A 241 28.87 -9.36 -24.23
N GLU A 242 30.13 -9.59 -23.84
CA GLU A 242 30.82 -10.87 -24.07
C GLU A 242 30.10 -12.04 -23.39
N ARG A 243 29.68 -11.84 -22.13
CA ARG A 243 28.93 -12.85 -21.38
C ARG A 243 27.58 -13.16 -22.03
N LEU A 244 26.86 -12.15 -22.50
CA LEU A 244 25.55 -12.33 -23.14
C LEU A 244 25.68 -13.00 -24.51
N ARG A 245 26.71 -12.63 -25.27
CA ARG A 245 27.09 -13.28 -26.53
C ARG A 245 27.31 -14.78 -26.32
N ASP A 246 28.12 -15.14 -25.33
CA ASP A 246 28.47 -16.54 -25.09
C ASP A 246 27.24 -17.35 -24.64
N GLN A 247 26.32 -16.75 -23.87
CA GLN A 247 25.03 -17.37 -23.56
C GLN A 247 24.18 -17.69 -24.81
N VAL A 248 24.18 -16.80 -25.81
CA VAL A 248 23.50 -17.06 -27.09
C VAL A 248 24.22 -18.17 -27.85
N ARG A 249 25.56 -18.13 -27.93
CA ARG A 249 26.34 -19.17 -28.62
C ARG A 249 26.07 -20.55 -28.01
N ASP A 250 26.06 -20.68 -26.69
CA ASP A 250 25.74 -21.92 -25.98
C ASP A 250 24.31 -22.44 -26.24
N LEU A 251 23.34 -21.53 -26.41
CA LEU A 251 21.98 -21.89 -26.82
C LEU A 251 21.96 -22.42 -28.26
N LEU A 252 22.69 -21.76 -29.16
CA LEU A 252 22.73 -22.12 -30.57
C LEU A 252 23.50 -23.42 -30.84
N THR A 253 24.59 -23.68 -30.11
CA THR A 253 25.29 -24.98 -30.17
C THR A 253 24.36 -26.13 -29.80
N ARG A 254 23.49 -25.94 -28.79
CA ARG A 254 22.47 -26.94 -28.44
C ARG A 254 21.41 -27.06 -29.52
N LEU A 255 20.96 -25.95 -30.11
CA LEU A 255 20.00 -25.98 -31.21
C LEU A 255 20.57 -26.70 -32.44
N GLU A 256 21.86 -26.57 -32.72
CA GLU A 256 22.55 -27.24 -33.82
C GLU A 256 22.49 -28.78 -33.70
N THR A 257 22.51 -29.32 -32.47
CA THR A 257 22.34 -30.78 -32.25
C THR A 257 21.03 -31.32 -32.83
N LYS A 258 20.02 -30.44 -33.01
CA LYS A 258 18.71 -30.75 -33.58
C LYS A 258 18.63 -30.57 -35.10
N LYS A 259 19.76 -30.57 -35.81
CA LYS A 259 19.85 -30.44 -37.28
C LYS A 259 19.03 -31.44 -38.10
N THR A 260 18.60 -32.55 -37.50
CA THR A 260 17.71 -33.54 -38.14
C THR A 260 16.29 -32.98 -38.39
N ILE A 261 15.86 -31.96 -37.64
CA ILE A 261 14.56 -31.32 -37.79
C ILE A 261 14.57 -30.38 -39.02
N PRO A 262 13.63 -30.50 -39.99
CA PRO A 262 13.64 -29.71 -41.22
C PRO A 262 13.65 -28.19 -41.00
N ILE A 263 12.92 -27.70 -40.01
CA ILE A 263 12.81 -26.25 -39.72
C ILE A 263 14.16 -25.70 -39.19
N VAL A 264 14.88 -26.50 -38.38
CA VAL A 264 16.23 -26.15 -37.90
C VAL A 264 17.24 -26.22 -39.05
N LYS A 265 17.16 -27.26 -39.89
CA LYS A 265 18.03 -27.43 -41.06
C LYS A 265 17.94 -26.22 -42.01
N ASN A 266 16.75 -25.67 -42.23
CA ASN A 266 16.56 -24.48 -43.06
C ASN A 266 17.24 -23.22 -42.52
N LYS A 267 17.53 -23.16 -41.21
CA LYS A 267 18.19 -22.02 -40.54
C LYS A 267 19.62 -22.33 -40.09
N LEU A 268 20.16 -23.48 -40.47
CA LEU A 268 21.45 -23.99 -39.98
C LEU A 268 22.63 -23.09 -40.35
N ASN A 269 22.63 -22.51 -41.56
CA ASN A 269 23.65 -21.55 -41.99
C ASN A 269 23.69 -20.31 -41.07
N LEU A 270 22.53 -19.78 -40.66
CA LEU A 270 22.45 -18.65 -39.72
C LEU A 270 22.97 -19.06 -38.33
N ILE A 271 22.60 -20.26 -37.86
CA ILE A 271 23.05 -20.81 -36.57
C ILE A 271 24.58 -20.96 -36.54
N GLU A 272 25.19 -21.48 -37.61
CA GLU A 272 26.65 -21.61 -37.74
C GLU A 272 27.34 -20.24 -37.75
N GLN A 273 26.80 -19.28 -38.52
CA GLN A 273 27.37 -17.93 -38.60
C GLN A 273 27.39 -17.23 -37.23
N VAL A 274 26.28 -17.24 -36.50
CA VAL A 274 26.17 -16.59 -35.18
C VAL A 274 27.08 -17.26 -34.13
N GLN A 275 27.42 -18.54 -34.29
CA GLN A 275 28.38 -19.22 -33.40
C GLN A 275 29.84 -18.76 -33.61
N THR A 276 30.16 -18.21 -34.78
CA THR A 276 31.52 -17.71 -35.07
C THR A 276 31.76 -16.34 -34.44
N GLU A 277 32.99 -16.09 -33.99
CA GLU A 277 33.37 -14.79 -33.42
C GLU A 277 33.30 -13.65 -34.45
N ARG A 278 33.54 -13.97 -35.73
CA ARG A 278 33.50 -12.98 -36.83
C ARG A 278 32.15 -12.28 -36.95
N TRP A 279 31.05 -12.99 -36.69
CA TRP A 279 29.71 -12.40 -36.75
C TRP A 279 29.49 -11.32 -35.68
N TRP A 280 30.21 -11.40 -34.56
CA TRP A 280 30.07 -10.49 -33.42
C TRP A 280 31.00 -9.26 -33.46
N GLN A 281 31.97 -9.20 -34.38
CA GLN A 281 32.96 -8.12 -34.44
C GLN A 281 32.33 -6.77 -34.82
N ASP A 282 31.42 -6.77 -35.82
CA ASP A 282 30.72 -5.58 -36.31
C ASP A 282 29.19 -5.72 -36.16
N VAL A 283 28.75 -6.39 -35.08
CA VAL A 283 27.33 -6.67 -34.89
C VAL A 283 26.53 -5.39 -34.62
N THR A 284 25.40 -5.25 -35.30
CA THR A 284 24.47 -4.13 -35.11
C THR A 284 23.21 -4.59 -34.40
N VAL A 285 22.48 -3.65 -33.78
CA VAL A 285 21.17 -3.91 -33.13
C VAL A 285 20.20 -4.61 -34.09
N TYR A 286 20.24 -4.25 -35.38
CA TYR A 286 19.39 -4.83 -36.43
C TYR A 286 19.75 -6.27 -36.78
N LEU A 287 21.05 -6.61 -36.79
CA LEU A 287 21.49 -7.99 -37.02
C LEU A 287 21.06 -8.90 -35.86
N VAL A 288 21.10 -8.41 -34.63
CA VAL A 288 20.58 -9.13 -33.45
C VAL A 288 19.05 -9.29 -33.53
N GLU A 289 18.33 -8.28 -34.04
CA GLU A 289 16.88 -8.37 -34.23
C GLU A 289 16.50 -9.39 -35.30
N GLU A 290 17.21 -9.39 -36.43
CA GLU A 290 17.02 -10.37 -37.49
C GLU A 290 17.29 -11.79 -37.00
N MET A 291 18.37 -11.98 -36.24
CA MET A 291 18.67 -13.24 -35.57
C MET A 291 17.53 -13.65 -34.63
N ARG A 292 17.04 -12.74 -33.78
CA ARG A 292 15.96 -13.00 -32.81
C ARG A 292 14.71 -13.51 -33.52
N LEU A 293 14.23 -12.79 -34.55
CA LEU A 293 13.01 -13.15 -35.29
C LEU A 293 13.15 -14.50 -36.02
N ASN A 294 14.32 -14.81 -36.55
CA ASN A 294 14.55 -16.07 -37.28
C ASN A 294 14.71 -17.30 -36.38
N LEU A 295 15.14 -17.12 -35.14
CA LEU A 295 15.51 -18.22 -34.25
C LEU A 295 14.55 -18.40 -33.06
N ARG A 296 13.72 -17.41 -32.71
CA ARG A 296 12.88 -17.43 -31.50
C ARG A 296 11.98 -18.66 -31.38
N ASP A 297 11.34 -19.08 -32.47
CA ASP A 297 10.42 -20.22 -32.48
C ASP A 297 11.15 -21.57 -32.37
N LEU A 298 12.44 -21.60 -32.71
CA LEU A 298 13.26 -22.81 -32.69
C LEU A 298 13.80 -23.13 -31.29
N ILE A 299 13.87 -22.14 -30.38
CA ILE A 299 14.39 -22.31 -29.03
C ILE A 299 13.59 -23.34 -28.21
N VAL A 300 12.31 -23.52 -28.52
CA VAL A 300 11.44 -24.50 -27.83
C VAL A 300 11.90 -25.95 -28.12
N LEU A 301 12.60 -26.18 -29.23
CA LEU A 301 13.08 -27.50 -29.67
C LEU A 301 14.35 -27.96 -28.96
N ILE A 302 15.00 -27.09 -28.18
CA ILE A 302 16.15 -27.47 -27.37
C ILE A 302 15.64 -28.39 -26.27
N ASP A 303 16.19 -29.61 -26.20
CA ASP A 303 15.83 -30.57 -25.16
C ASP A 303 15.96 -29.92 -23.79
N GLN A 304 14.99 -30.19 -22.93
CA GLN A 304 15.22 -30.09 -21.50
C GLN A 304 16.49 -30.90 -21.24
N ARG A 305 17.56 -30.25 -20.73
CA ARG A 305 18.34 -30.95 -19.70
C ARG A 305 17.28 -31.47 -18.76
N ASP A 306 17.36 -32.75 -18.37
CA ASP A 306 16.53 -33.31 -17.30
C ASP A 306 16.29 -32.20 -16.29
N GLU A 307 15.14 -31.52 -16.40
CA GLU A 307 14.60 -30.80 -15.28
C GLU A 307 14.49 -31.98 -14.35
N ILE A 308 15.37 -32.04 -13.35
CA ILE A 308 15.31 -33.10 -12.36
C ILE A 308 13.87 -33.01 -11.94
N ILE A 309 13.04 -33.95 -12.40
CA ILE A 309 11.69 -34.07 -11.94
C ILE A 309 11.97 -34.58 -10.54
N ILE A 310 12.05 -33.65 -9.61
CA ILE A 310 12.20 -33.96 -8.21
C ILE A 310 10.83 -34.55 -7.88
N TYR A 311 10.72 -35.87 -8.04
CA TYR A 311 9.69 -36.63 -7.37
C TYR A 311 10.04 -36.54 -5.89
N THR A 312 9.50 -35.50 -5.25
CA THR A 312 9.45 -35.41 -3.80
C THR A 312 8.37 -36.38 -3.34
N ASP A 313 8.76 -37.65 -3.20
CA ASP A 313 8.00 -38.63 -2.44
C ASP A 313 8.56 -38.59 -1.01
N PHE A 314 8.04 -37.65 -0.23
CA PHE A 314 8.34 -37.57 1.19
C PHE A 314 7.31 -38.43 1.91
N GLU A 315 7.73 -39.54 2.52
CA GLU A 315 6.98 -40.08 3.64
C GLU A 315 7.13 -39.06 4.78
N ASP A 316 6.03 -38.40 5.15
CA ASP A 316 6.03 -37.47 6.28
C ASP A 316 6.40 -38.22 7.55
N GLU A 317 7.64 -38.05 8.03
CA GLU A 317 8.01 -38.42 9.38
C GLU A 317 7.44 -37.35 10.32
N LEU A 318 6.33 -37.66 10.98
CA LEU A 318 5.80 -36.85 12.07
C LEU A 318 6.84 -36.86 13.20
N GLY A 319 7.58 -35.76 13.34
CA GLY A 319 8.47 -35.54 14.47
C GLY A 319 7.71 -35.39 15.80
N ASP A 320 8.45 -35.35 16.90
CA ASP A 320 7.87 -35.11 18.22
C ASP A 320 7.21 -33.72 18.29
N LEU A 321 6.04 -33.64 18.91
CA LEU A 321 5.32 -32.39 19.11
C LEU A 321 6.08 -31.51 20.12
N GLU A 322 6.69 -30.43 19.65
CA GLU A 322 7.29 -29.41 20.51
C GLU A 322 6.29 -28.32 20.85
N ILE A 323 6.18 -27.98 22.14
CA ILE A 323 5.40 -26.83 22.60
C ILE A 323 6.28 -25.59 22.47
N LEU A 324 6.01 -24.78 21.44
CA LEU A 324 6.66 -23.49 21.23
C LEU A 324 5.71 -22.36 21.60
N GLU A 325 6.18 -21.39 22.39
CA GLU A 325 5.44 -20.15 22.60
C GLU A 325 5.50 -19.31 21.34
N VAL A 326 4.35 -19.08 20.70
CA VAL A 326 4.24 -18.15 19.57
C VAL A 326 4.58 -16.75 20.09
N PRO A 327 5.59 -16.06 19.54
CA PRO A 327 5.97 -14.74 20.01
C PRO A 327 4.84 -13.75 19.69
N ASN A 328 4.02 -13.45 20.68
CA ASN A 328 3.07 -12.35 20.61
C ASN A 328 3.84 -11.04 20.84
N ARG A 329 4.74 -10.69 19.93
CA ARG A 329 5.38 -9.37 19.92
C ARG A 329 4.31 -8.38 19.49
N GLN A 330 3.81 -7.62 20.46
CA GLN A 330 2.92 -6.50 20.20
C GLN A 330 3.57 -5.63 19.13
N THR A 331 2.95 -5.57 17.95
CA THR A 331 3.32 -4.67 16.86
C THR A 331 3.58 -3.29 17.45
N GLY A 332 4.74 -2.70 17.13
CA GLY A 332 5.25 -1.49 17.79
C GLY A 332 4.19 -0.41 18.02
N PHE A 333 4.30 0.26 19.17
CA PHE A 333 3.39 1.32 19.61
C PHE A 333 3.14 2.35 18.51
N SER A 334 1.90 2.45 18.03
CA SER A 334 1.48 3.52 17.11
C SER A 334 0.85 4.66 17.93
N PRO A 335 1.50 5.84 18.02
CA PRO A 335 0.96 7.00 18.74
C PRO A 335 -0.44 7.41 18.27
N TYR A 336 -0.71 7.26 16.97
CA TYR A 336 -1.99 7.61 16.36
C TYR A 336 -3.12 6.67 16.78
N GLN A 337 -2.87 5.35 16.76
CA GLN A 337 -3.90 4.38 17.17
C GLN A 337 -4.16 4.44 18.68
N TYR A 338 -3.10 4.65 19.48
CA TYR A 338 -3.23 4.86 20.92
C TYR A 338 -4.12 6.08 21.22
N LYS A 339 -3.85 7.22 20.56
CA LYS A 339 -4.66 8.44 20.68
C LYS A 339 -6.15 8.17 20.41
N LYS A 340 -6.46 7.52 19.29
CA LYS A 340 -7.84 7.19 18.90
C LYS A 340 -8.53 6.27 19.92
N ARG A 341 -7.80 5.31 20.49
CA ARG A 341 -8.32 4.37 21.49
C ARG A 341 -8.65 5.07 22.80
N VAL A 342 -7.75 5.94 23.27
CA VAL A 342 -7.95 6.76 24.49
C VAL A 342 -9.18 7.66 24.33
N GLU A 343 -9.28 8.38 23.22
CA GLU A 343 -10.43 9.26 22.94
C GLU A 343 -11.75 8.49 22.91
N SER A 344 -11.78 7.34 22.23
CA SER A 344 -12.98 6.49 22.15
C SER A 344 -13.37 5.91 23.51
N TYR A 345 -12.40 5.54 24.33
CA TYR A 345 -12.64 5.00 25.66
C TYR A 345 -13.25 6.04 26.61
N ILE A 346 -12.73 7.27 26.60
CA ILE A 346 -13.27 8.39 27.39
C ILE A 346 -14.71 8.71 26.96
N LEU A 347 -14.98 8.74 25.65
CA LEU A 347 -16.30 9.00 25.11
C LEU A 347 -17.33 7.91 25.46
N ALA A 348 -16.90 6.64 25.55
CA ALA A 348 -17.76 5.51 25.91
C ALA A 348 -18.10 5.48 27.41
N HIS A 349 -17.27 6.08 28.27
CA HIS A 349 -17.40 6.02 29.73
C HIS A 349 -17.83 7.36 30.33
N GLN A 350 -18.66 8.13 29.64
CA GLN A 350 -19.18 9.42 30.14
C GLN A 350 -19.99 9.29 31.44
N ASP A 351 -20.53 8.11 31.72
CA ASP A 351 -21.30 7.81 32.94
C ASP A 351 -20.40 7.56 34.18
N HIS A 352 -19.08 7.50 34.00
CA HIS A 352 -18.14 7.37 35.11
C HIS A 352 -18.23 8.59 36.04
N ILE A 353 -18.26 8.36 37.35
CA ILE A 353 -18.54 9.39 38.37
C ILE A 353 -17.58 10.58 38.24
N ALA A 354 -16.29 10.33 38.04
CA ALA A 354 -15.29 11.38 37.88
C ALA A 354 -15.50 12.21 36.60
N ILE A 355 -15.86 11.57 35.46
CA ILE A 355 -16.12 12.26 34.19
C ILE A 355 -17.44 13.04 34.28
N ALA A 356 -18.46 12.47 34.89
CA ALA A 356 -19.74 13.14 35.13
C ALA A 356 -19.58 14.37 36.04
N LYS A 357 -18.72 14.30 37.06
CA LYS A 357 -18.36 15.44 37.93
C LYS A 357 -17.63 16.52 37.14
N LEU A 358 -16.65 16.15 36.31
CA LEU A 358 -15.94 17.09 35.42
C LEU A 358 -16.91 17.79 34.45
N LYS A 359 -17.81 17.05 33.82
CA LYS A 359 -18.84 17.58 32.91
C LYS A 359 -19.77 18.59 33.60
N ARG A 360 -20.04 18.40 34.90
CA ARG A 360 -20.84 19.31 35.74
C ARG A 360 -20.04 20.40 36.43
N ASN A 361 -18.74 20.53 36.11
CA ASN A 361 -17.80 21.45 36.76
C ASN A 361 -17.81 21.38 38.30
N LEU A 362 -18.00 20.17 38.84
CA LEU A 362 -17.94 19.91 40.27
C LEU A 362 -16.49 19.65 40.70
N PRO A 363 -16.08 20.05 41.93
CA PRO A 363 -14.76 19.72 42.45
C PRO A 363 -14.61 18.19 42.56
N LEU A 364 -13.44 17.69 42.16
CA LEU A 364 -13.08 16.29 42.34
C LEU A 364 -12.49 16.08 43.73
N THR A 365 -12.87 14.99 44.38
CA THR A 365 -12.21 14.52 45.61
C THR A 365 -10.99 13.67 45.27
N ASP A 366 -10.10 13.45 46.23
CA ASP A 366 -8.92 12.59 46.05
C ASP A 366 -9.31 11.17 45.58
N THR A 367 -10.43 10.64 46.08
CA THR A 367 -10.99 9.35 45.64
C THR A 367 -11.44 9.38 44.18
N ASP A 368 -12.05 10.49 43.72
CA ASP A 368 -12.45 10.63 42.31
C ASP A 368 -11.25 10.69 41.37
N LEU A 369 -10.15 11.31 41.82
CA LEU A 369 -8.90 11.38 41.07
C LEU A 369 -8.25 10.00 40.96
N GLN A 370 -8.22 9.23 42.04
CA GLN A 370 -7.71 7.86 42.03
C GLN A 370 -8.53 6.95 41.10
N GLU A 371 -9.86 7.06 41.11
CA GLU A 371 -10.71 6.29 40.20
C GLU A 371 -10.54 6.72 38.74
N LEU A 372 -10.33 8.02 38.47
CA LEU A 372 -10.00 8.51 37.13
C LEU A 372 -8.64 8.00 36.65
N GLU A 373 -7.64 7.97 37.54
CA GLU A 373 -6.30 7.44 37.25
C GLU A 373 -6.36 5.93 36.94
N LYS A 374 -7.09 5.18 37.79
CA LYS A 374 -7.32 3.75 37.59
C LYS A 374 -8.05 3.47 36.28
N MET A 375 -9.07 4.28 35.96
CA MET A 375 -9.80 4.19 34.71
C MET A 375 -8.89 4.39 33.48
N LEU A 376 -7.99 5.37 33.53
CA LEU A 376 -7.14 5.73 32.39
C LEU A 376 -5.89 4.88 32.22
N PHE A 377 -5.31 4.38 33.31
CA PHE A 377 -3.99 3.71 33.28
C PHE A 377 -3.98 2.26 33.76
N THR A 378 -5.07 1.77 34.36
CA THR A 378 -5.16 0.39 34.88
C THR A 378 -6.15 -0.47 34.09
N SER A 379 -6.93 0.11 33.18
CA SER A 379 -7.84 -0.66 32.34
C SER A 379 -7.06 -1.44 31.28
N GLU A 380 -7.41 -2.72 31.06
CA GLU A 380 -6.80 -3.55 30.01
C GLU A 380 -6.91 -2.91 28.60
N ALA A 381 -7.87 -1.99 28.44
CA ALA A 381 -8.10 -1.24 27.22
C ALA A 381 -7.13 -0.06 27.00
N LEU A 382 -6.48 0.46 28.05
CA LEU A 382 -5.56 1.60 27.97
C LEU A 382 -4.21 1.21 28.58
N GLU A 383 -3.17 1.18 27.75
CA GLU A 383 -1.81 0.85 28.18
C GLU A 383 -1.26 1.84 29.24
N SER A 384 -0.05 1.60 29.74
CA SER A 384 0.55 2.31 30.88
C SER A 384 0.65 3.85 30.74
N ARG A 385 0.77 4.52 31.90
CA ARG A 385 1.01 5.97 32.02
C ARG A 385 2.18 6.46 31.19
N ASP A 386 3.26 5.67 31.08
CA ASP A 386 4.43 6.02 30.28
C ASP A 386 4.07 6.25 28.79
N LYS A 387 3.16 5.44 28.26
CA LYS A 387 2.69 5.54 26.88
C LYS A 387 1.72 6.71 26.68
N PHE A 388 0.93 7.03 27.69
CA PHE A 388 0.11 8.24 27.69
C PHE A 388 0.98 9.50 27.64
N GLU A 389 2.02 9.57 28.48
CA GLU A 389 2.96 10.69 28.53
C GLU A 389 3.78 10.82 27.22
N LEU A 390 4.07 9.70 26.55
CA LEU A 390 4.73 9.70 25.24
C LEU A 390 3.89 10.38 24.14
N VAL A 391 2.55 10.24 24.19
CA VAL A 391 1.65 10.74 23.14
C VAL A 391 1.16 12.16 23.42
N TYR A 392 0.78 12.45 24.66
CA TYR A 392 0.13 13.72 25.01
C TYR A 392 1.06 14.72 25.71
N SER A 393 2.29 14.32 26.10
CA SER A 393 3.27 15.07 26.92
C SER A 393 2.98 15.05 28.42
N LYS A 394 4.03 15.21 29.25
CA LYS A 394 3.95 15.12 30.72
C LYS A 394 3.08 16.16 31.42
N ASN A 395 2.78 17.28 30.75
CA ASN A 395 2.14 18.45 31.37
C ASN A 395 0.69 18.67 30.90
N VAL A 396 -0.01 17.62 30.47
CA VAL A 396 -1.39 17.74 30.01
C VAL A 396 -2.30 18.02 31.20
N ASN A 397 -3.08 19.10 31.09
CA ASN A 397 -4.18 19.33 32.02
C ASN A 397 -5.30 18.32 31.73
N LEU A 398 -5.40 17.29 32.57
CA LEU A 398 -6.36 16.20 32.39
C LEU A 398 -7.82 16.68 32.40
N LYS A 399 -8.14 17.72 33.19
CA LYS A 399 -9.47 18.34 33.21
C LYS A 399 -9.81 18.95 31.86
N SER A 400 -8.91 19.77 31.31
CA SER A 400 -9.10 20.41 30.01
C SER A 400 -9.18 19.37 28.88
N PHE A 401 -8.34 18.33 28.94
CA PHE A 401 -8.34 17.24 27.96
C PHE A 401 -9.66 16.47 27.94
N ILE A 402 -10.18 16.05 29.11
CA ILE A 402 -11.44 15.31 29.19
C ILE A 402 -12.62 16.20 28.75
N LEU A 403 -12.62 17.48 29.16
CA LEU A 403 -13.64 18.44 28.74
C LEU A 403 -13.60 18.68 27.22
N GLU A 404 -12.42 18.76 26.61
CA GLU A 404 -12.27 18.91 25.16
C GLU A 404 -12.96 17.77 24.38
N LEU A 405 -12.96 16.56 24.94
CA LEU A 405 -13.57 15.38 24.32
C LEU A 405 -15.07 15.25 24.63
N VAL A 406 -15.47 15.43 25.88
CA VAL A 406 -16.83 15.11 26.35
C VAL A 406 -17.79 16.31 26.29
N GLY A 407 -17.25 17.52 26.28
CA GLY A 407 -18.04 18.75 26.41
C GLY A 407 -18.49 19.03 27.84
N LEU A 408 -19.00 20.25 28.08
CA LEU A 408 -19.57 20.67 29.35
C LEU A 408 -21.06 20.34 29.41
N ASP A 409 -21.59 20.06 30.60
CA ASP A 409 -23.04 19.91 30.78
C ASP A 409 -23.76 21.23 30.49
N ARG A 410 -24.82 21.16 29.68
CA ARG A 410 -25.53 22.37 29.21
C ARG A 410 -26.19 23.14 30.35
N ASN A 411 -26.69 22.45 31.38
CA ASN A 411 -27.32 23.12 32.53
C ASN A 411 -26.27 23.82 33.38
N THR A 412 -25.10 23.20 33.54
CA THR A 412 -23.93 23.80 34.21
C THR A 412 -23.47 25.06 33.49
N ALA A 413 -23.35 25.00 32.16
CA ALA A 413 -23.01 26.16 31.34
C ALA A 413 -24.06 27.29 31.50
N LYS A 414 -25.36 26.95 31.42
CA LYS A 414 -26.44 27.92 31.63
C LYS A 414 -26.42 28.55 33.02
N GLN A 415 -26.18 27.75 34.06
CA GLN A 415 -26.09 28.24 35.43
C GLN A 415 -24.92 29.20 35.63
N ALA A 416 -23.76 28.93 35.03
CA ALA A 416 -22.61 29.83 35.10
C ALA A 416 -22.89 31.19 34.43
N PHE A 417 -23.74 31.21 33.41
CA PHE A 417 -24.18 32.42 32.72
C PHE A 417 -25.59 32.89 33.14
N SER A 418 -26.15 32.41 34.26
CA SER A 418 -27.52 32.71 34.69
C SER A 418 -27.74 34.20 34.91
N LYS A 419 -26.75 34.90 35.48
CA LYS A 419 -26.75 36.36 35.65
C LYS A 419 -27.03 37.10 34.34
N TYR A 420 -26.60 36.55 33.22
CA TYR A 420 -26.80 37.13 31.89
C TYR A 420 -28.10 36.64 31.23
N LEU A 421 -28.53 35.41 31.49
CA LEU A 421 -29.74 34.84 30.90
C LEU A 421 -31.04 35.24 31.62
N GLU A 422 -31.00 35.52 32.92
CA GLU A 422 -32.18 35.75 33.76
C GLU A 422 -32.45 37.24 34.05
N ASN A 423 -31.44 38.10 33.93
CA ASN A 423 -31.63 39.54 34.09
C ASN A 423 -32.16 40.16 32.78
N ASN A 424 -33.36 40.75 32.84
CA ASN A 424 -34.13 41.34 31.73
C ASN A 424 -33.48 42.55 30.99
N ASN A 425 -32.17 42.78 31.13
CA ASN A 425 -31.48 43.95 30.57
C ASN A 425 -30.57 43.65 29.38
N LEU A 426 -30.52 42.40 28.87
CA LEU A 426 -29.73 42.08 27.67
C LEU A 426 -30.53 42.25 26.37
N ASN A 427 -29.86 42.74 25.34
CA ASN A 427 -30.42 42.81 23.98
C ASN A 427 -30.30 41.46 23.24
N ALA A 428 -31.03 41.32 22.12
CA ALA A 428 -31.06 40.07 21.35
C ALA A 428 -29.67 39.60 20.87
N ASN A 429 -28.77 40.53 20.53
CA ASN A 429 -27.40 40.22 20.10
C ASN A 429 -26.55 39.70 21.26
N GLN A 430 -26.68 40.28 22.45
CA GLN A 430 -26.02 39.83 23.69
C GLN A 430 -26.49 38.43 24.09
N ILE A 431 -27.80 38.17 24.06
CA ILE A 431 -28.37 36.85 24.35
C ILE A 431 -27.80 35.82 23.37
N ARG A 432 -27.84 36.11 22.06
CA ARG A 432 -27.29 35.23 21.03
C ARG A 432 -25.79 34.98 21.22
N PHE A 433 -25.03 35.98 21.68
CA PHE A 433 -23.60 35.84 21.96
C PHE A 433 -23.35 34.85 23.12
N ILE A 434 -24.07 35.00 24.23
CA ILE A 434 -23.98 34.08 25.38
C ILE A 434 -24.44 32.67 24.99
N GLU A 435 -25.51 32.53 24.20
CA GLU A 435 -25.96 31.22 23.71
C GLU A 435 -24.91 30.55 22.82
N GLN A 436 -24.19 31.30 21.98
CA GLN A 436 -23.07 30.75 21.21
C GLN A 436 -21.93 30.27 22.11
N ILE A 437 -21.62 31.00 23.20
CA ILE A 437 -20.63 30.55 24.19
C ILE A 437 -21.09 29.24 24.84
N ILE A 438 -22.35 29.18 25.30
CA ILE A 438 -22.91 27.99 25.94
C ILE A 438 -22.90 26.79 24.97
N ASN A 439 -23.31 26.99 23.71
CA ASN A 439 -23.29 25.93 22.70
C ASN A 439 -21.88 25.43 22.44
N TRP A 440 -20.90 26.33 22.37
CA TRP A 440 -19.49 25.96 22.20
C TRP A 440 -18.97 25.16 23.38
N LEU A 441 -19.17 25.64 24.62
CA LEU A 441 -18.76 24.91 25.83
C LEU A 441 -19.45 23.56 25.94
N THR A 442 -20.72 23.46 25.50
CA THR A 442 -21.44 22.17 25.50
C THR A 442 -20.85 21.18 24.49
N GLN A 443 -20.34 21.65 23.35
CA GLN A 443 -19.81 20.77 22.29
C GLN A 443 -18.30 20.46 22.43
N ARG A 444 -17.52 21.42 22.94
CA ARG A 444 -16.05 21.38 22.96
C ARG A 444 -15.46 21.49 24.37
N GLY A 445 -16.28 21.74 25.39
CA GLY A 445 -15.90 21.75 26.82
C GLY A 445 -15.06 22.93 27.28
N VAL A 446 -14.02 23.29 26.51
CA VAL A 446 -13.09 24.37 26.79
C VAL A 446 -13.13 25.44 25.70
N MET A 447 -12.87 26.68 26.09
CA MET A 447 -12.79 27.82 25.19
C MET A 447 -11.66 28.74 25.61
N LYS A 448 -10.74 29.03 24.69
CA LYS A 448 -9.75 30.10 24.89
C LYS A 448 -10.41 31.46 24.70
N PRO A 449 -10.17 32.46 25.57
CA PRO A 449 -10.78 33.79 25.45
C PRO A 449 -10.55 34.48 24.09
N SER A 450 -9.44 34.19 23.41
CA SER A 450 -9.16 34.72 22.06
C SER A 450 -10.22 34.35 21.02
N ARG A 451 -10.90 33.21 21.20
CA ARG A 451 -11.96 32.70 20.30
C ARG A 451 -13.14 33.67 20.21
N LEU A 452 -13.39 34.46 21.24
CA LEU A 452 -14.49 35.43 21.29
C LEU A 452 -14.32 36.60 20.30
N TYR A 453 -13.14 36.69 19.67
CA TYR A 453 -12.78 37.66 18.64
C TYR A 453 -12.61 37.01 17.26
N GLU A 454 -13.07 35.76 17.09
CA GLU A 454 -13.10 35.03 15.83
C GLU A 454 -14.54 34.67 15.44
N SER A 455 -14.76 34.27 14.18
CA SER A 455 -16.06 33.71 13.76
C SER A 455 -16.37 32.43 14.54
N PRO A 456 -17.62 32.21 15.02
CA PRO A 456 -18.87 32.90 14.70
C PRO A 456 -19.20 34.15 15.56
N PHE A 457 -18.37 34.50 16.54
CA PHE A 457 -18.65 35.60 17.47
C PHE A 457 -18.53 36.98 16.81
N THR A 458 -17.59 37.13 15.87
CA THR A 458 -17.42 38.35 15.08
C THR A 458 -18.58 38.64 14.12
N ASP A 459 -19.42 37.64 13.84
CA ASP A 459 -20.58 37.79 12.95
C ASP A 459 -21.70 38.59 13.63
N ILE A 460 -21.67 38.69 14.97
CA ILE A 460 -22.59 39.53 15.75
C ILE A 460 -22.07 40.97 15.78
N HIS A 461 -20.77 41.16 16.03
CA HIS A 461 -20.12 42.47 16.02
C HIS A 461 -18.65 42.35 15.64
N THR A 462 -18.13 43.28 14.82
CA THR A 462 -16.76 43.26 14.27
C THR A 462 -15.67 43.25 15.34
N ALA A 463 -15.92 43.91 16.48
CA ALA A 463 -15.04 43.92 17.65
C ALA A 463 -15.23 42.72 18.62
N GLY A 464 -16.02 41.70 18.25
CA GLY A 464 -16.26 40.52 19.08
C GLY A 464 -16.91 40.85 20.42
N LEU A 465 -16.38 40.27 21.51
CA LEU A 465 -16.87 40.45 22.88
C LEU A 465 -17.00 41.93 23.30
N ASP A 466 -15.95 42.72 23.06
CA ASP A 466 -15.87 44.12 23.53
C ASP A 466 -16.79 45.05 22.73
N GLY A 467 -17.31 44.60 21.59
CA GLY A 467 -18.32 45.32 20.83
C GLY A 467 -19.75 45.03 21.27
N VAL A 468 -19.98 43.91 21.94
CA VAL A 468 -21.32 43.44 22.36
C VAL A 468 -21.57 43.74 23.85
N PHE A 469 -20.52 43.75 24.67
CA PHE A 469 -20.59 43.98 26.12
C PHE A 469 -19.71 45.16 26.54
N ASN A 470 -20.04 45.79 27.66
CA ASN A 470 -19.17 46.79 28.27
C ASN A 470 -17.91 46.12 28.87
N ASN A 471 -16.88 46.92 29.19
CA ASN A 471 -15.61 46.38 29.70
C ASN A 471 -15.74 45.55 30.99
N GLU A 472 -16.69 45.87 31.88
CA GLU A 472 -16.90 45.10 33.11
C GLU A 472 -17.50 43.71 32.82
N ASP A 473 -18.52 43.67 31.97
CA ASP A 473 -19.19 42.44 31.56
C ASP A 473 -18.30 41.56 30.67
N ALA A 474 -17.53 42.16 29.77
CA ALA A 474 -16.54 41.44 28.97
C ALA A 474 -15.51 40.74 29.86
N ASN A 475 -14.97 41.44 30.87
CA ASN A 475 -14.04 40.85 31.84
C ASN A 475 -14.70 39.75 32.68
N ASN A 476 -15.95 39.92 33.09
CA ASN A 476 -16.69 38.90 33.83
C ASN A 476 -16.91 37.64 32.99
N ILE A 477 -17.28 37.78 31.71
CA ILE A 477 -17.46 36.65 30.78
C ILE A 477 -16.14 35.90 30.58
N ILE A 478 -15.03 36.61 30.38
CA ILE A 478 -13.70 36.00 30.28
C ILE A 478 -13.33 35.26 31.58
N THR A 479 -13.67 35.83 32.74
CA THR A 479 -13.41 35.21 34.04
C THR A 479 -14.21 33.91 34.21
N ILE A 480 -15.49 33.91 33.82
CA ILE A 480 -16.33 32.70 33.81
C ILE A 480 -15.71 31.64 32.90
N ILE A 481 -15.31 32.00 31.68
CA ILE A 481 -14.70 31.05 30.73
C ILE A 481 -13.39 30.46 31.29
N ARG A 482 -12.53 31.29 31.88
CA ARG A 482 -11.28 30.85 32.49
C ARG A 482 -11.49 29.91 33.69
N SER A 483 -12.59 30.05 34.42
CA SER A 483 -12.89 29.19 35.58
C SER A 483 -13.04 27.72 35.20
N PHE A 484 -13.46 27.42 33.96
CA PHE A 484 -13.60 26.05 33.47
C PHE A 484 -12.25 25.40 33.10
N ASP A 485 -11.26 26.22 32.71
CA ASP A 485 -9.95 25.76 32.23
C ASP A 485 -8.86 25.78 33.31
N GLN A 486 -9.22 26.08 34.57
CA GLN A 486 -8.27 26.04 35.68
C GLN A 486 -7.74 24.60 35.89
N PRO A 487 -6.41 24.43 36.01
CA PRO A 487 -5.83 23.14 36.33
C PRO A 487 -6.34 22.65 37.68
N ILE A 488 -6.52 21.34 37.78
CA ILE A 488 -6.73 20.71 39.08
C ILE A 488 -5.44 20.99 39.89
N GLU A 489 -5.54 21.71 41.00
CA GLU A 489 -4.41 22.02 41.90
C GLU A 489 -3.94 20.76 42.65
N THR A 490 -3.50 19.75 41.91
CA THR A 490 -2.71 18.65 42.43
C THR A 490 -1.74 18.26 41.33
N THR A 491 -0.51 18.73 41.44
CA THR A 491 0.62 18.09 40.80
C THR A 491 0.59 16.62 41.20
N PHE A 492 0.42 15.74 40.21
CA PHE A 492 0.53 14.29 40.38
C PHE A 492 1.96 13.96 40.81
N TYR A 493 2.25 14.08 42.11
CA TYR A 493 3.54 13.68 42.65
C TYR A 493 3.66 12.16 42.62
N SER A 494 4.75 11.74 41.99
CA SER A 494 5.25 10.38 41.82
C SER A 494 5.12 9.50 43.07
N ALA A 495 4.59 8.28 42.87
CA ALA A 495 5.03 7.10 43.61
C ALA A 495 5.80 6.20 42.65
#